data_AF-A0A939CJQ9-F1
#
_entry.id   AF-A0A939CJQ9-F1
#
_cell.length_a   1.000
_cell.length_b   1.000
_cell.length_c   1.000
_cell.angle_alpha   90.00
_cell.angle_beta   90.00
_cell.angle_gamma   90.00
#
_symmetry.space_group_name_H-M   'P 1'
#
loop_
_entity.id
_entity.type
_entity.pdbx_description
1 polymer ?
#
loop_
_entity_poly.entity_id
_entity_poly.type
_entity_poly.pdbx_seq_one_letter_code
_entity_poly.pdbx_strand_id
1 'polypeptide(L)'
;MGIESNVFPFLNLAELTTRYRLYEIRGLKRHAEYYQNQQNLIHRLSYLLKHPVTIIEDDDKPYLVLSDDAPEPPERFQIIRGIVYFKSTGKTLTLDYSLRTTQNDKICWRFLHFMVQSSLFGNAQLWQSSAGKPFFEKVPYQKFGAISMFRGFSVRPFFMECGEIGLCVDVQHKFISQYSLPSYLTEQSFQQYKAKHCIYHYGHQWYEIQLSELSDLNAMEERVPDGNNWIPLLDYIIKNSRKPIPEDLASISQDAAVVHYFNNQNQDRAAIAALCYLVYDTTDPAVQKYHSHTILKPETRYYAISKLVEKYLREIKFGNITLKVACIPEQVSEKKFTLPDYRFGNNYCLSVRGTEGVTQVTLEQLGRKRLELLSSPNAGVYVQEPFDRQYFLLPQTIGESFGSEFVQDLTKTINQIYPTGGGYKPQIIYYPDRGFRTYIEQGRAILKTVEEQQLQPGYGVVMLNCTPTFARQHDPLAALVVRELRDFQRINYSKKNKKYVFS
;
A
#
# COMPACT_ATOMS: atom_id res chain seq x y z
N MET A 1 -27.45 20.75 3.63
CA MET A 1 -26.03 20.93 3.27
C MET A 1 -25.48 19.57 2.89
N GLY A 2 -24.85 19.45 1.73
CA GLY A 2 -24.19 18.21 1.30
C GLY A 2 -22.88 17.99 2.04
N ILE A 3 -22.35 16.76 1.98
CA ILE A 3 -20.98 16.47 2.42
C ILE A 3 -20.07 16.73 1.21
N GLU A 4 -18.93 17.36 1.45
CA GLU A 4 -17.90 17.55 0.42
C GLU A 4 -17.07 16.27 0.27
N SER A 5 -16.87 15.84 -0.98
CA SER A 5 -15.94 14.77 -1.30
C SER A 5 -14.52 15.31 -1.41
N ASN A 6 -13.57 14.45 -1.77
CA ASN A 6 -12.21 14.85 -2.15
C ASN A 6 -12.01 14.84 -3.68
N VAL A 7 -13.10 14.98 -4.44
CA VAL A 7 -13.12 15.01 -5.90
C VAL A 7 -13.36 16.43 -6.38
N PHE A 8 -12.50 16.94 -7.26
CA PHE A 8 -12.59 18.28 -7.83
C PHE A 8 -12.96 18.20 -9.31
N PRO A 9 -14.15 18.68 -9.72
CA PRO A 9 -14.62 18.57 -11.11
C PRO A 9 -13.68 19.22 -12.14
N PHE A 10 -13.60 18.65 -13.34
CA PHE A 10 -13.01 19.35 -14.48
C PHE A 10 -14.03 20.33 -15.07
N LEU A 11 -13.58 21.56 -15.35
CA LEU A 11 -14.45 22.65 -15.79
C LEU A 11 -14.63 22.74 -17.30
N ASN A 12 -13.78 22.06 -18.08
CA ASN A 12 -13.70 22.25 -19.52
C ASN A 12 -13.64 20.95 -20.34
N LEU A 13 -14.18 19.83 -19.83
CA LEU A 13 -14.13 18.53 -20.53
C LEU A 13 -14.69 18.59 -21.96
N ALA A 14 -15.77 19.35 -22.17
CA ALA A 14 -16.40 19.50 -23.48
C ALA A 14 -15.53 20.26 -24.50
N GLU A 15 -14.53 21.02 -24.04
CA GLU A 15 -13.57 21.72 -24.90
C GLU A 15 -12.37 20.83 -25.27
N LEU A 16 -12.22 19.69 -24.60
CA LEU A 16 -11.09 18.79 -24.81
C LEU A 16 -11.38 17.85 -25.96
N THR A 17 -10.49 17.84 -26.93
CA THR A 17 -10.49 16.84 -28.00
C THR A 17 -9.08 16.28 -28.17
N THR A 18 -8.97 14.96 -28.21
CA THR A 18 -7.72 14.26 -28.51
C THR A 18 -7.95 13.22 -29.58
N ARG A 19 -6.99 13.01 -30.47
CA ARG A 19 -7.08 11.96 -31.48
C ARG A 19 -6.31 10.72 -31.04
N TYR A 20 -6.79 9.55 -31.43
CA TYR A 20 -6.14 8.27 -31.15
C TYR A 20 -6.23 7.31 -32.34
N ARG A 21 -5.30 6.37 -32.40
CA ARG A 21 -5.20 5.32 -33.41
C ARG A 21 -5.44 3.96 -32.78
N LEU A 22 -6.03 3.06 -33.56
CA LEU A 22 -6.32 1.68 -33.13
C LEU A 22 -5.44 0.66 -33.85
N TYR A 23 -4.92 -0.29 -33.08
CA TYR A 23 -4.20 -1.45 -33.59
C TYR A 23 -4.86 -2.74 -33.08
N GLU A 24 -5.21 -3.65 -33.98
CA GLU A 24 -5.65 -4.99 -33.62
C GLU A 24 -4.49 -5.75 -32.95
N ILE A 25 -4.71 -6.25 -31.73
CA ILE A 25 -3.70 -7.05 -31.01
C ILE A 25 -3.91 -8.52 -31.37
N ARG A 26 -2.97 -9.09 -32.12
CA ARG A 26 -2.98 -10.50 -32.50
C ARG A 26 -2.09 -11.30 -31.55
N GLY A 27 -2.56 -12.48 -31.14
CA GLY A 27 -1.83 -13.38 -30.24
C GLY A 27 -2.16 -13.22 -28.75
N LEU A 28 -2.95 -12.20 -28.37
CA LEU A 28 -3.42 -12.02 -26.99
C LEU A 28 -4.72 -12.82 -26.76
N LYS A 29 -4.59 -14.07 -26.27
CA LYS A 29 -5.72 -14.99 -26.05
C LYS A 29 -6.26 -14.89 -24.62
N ARG A 30 -7.57 -15.09 -24.42
CA ARG A 30 -8.21 -15.15 -23.08
C ARG A 30 -7.85 -16.45 -22.36
N HIS A 31 -6.69 -16.47 -21.68
CA HIS A 31 -6.23 -17.53 -20.78
C HIS A 31 -5.96 -16.96 -19.37
N ALA A 32 -5.44 -17.78 -18.44
CA ALA A 32 -5.24 -17.40 -17.04
C ALA A 32 -4.45 -16.08 -16.86
N GLU A 33 -3.46 -15.82 -17.72
CA GLU A 33 -2.61 -14.63 -17.68
C GLU A 33 -3.09 -13.49 -18.60
N TYR A 34 -4.30 -13.56 -19.17
CA TYR A 34 -4.81 -12.55 -20.12
C TYR A 34 -4.77 -11.13 -19.57
N TYR A 35 -5.41 -10.90 -18.41
CA TYR A 35 -5.46 -9.58 -17.78
C TYR A 35 -4.08 -9.10 -17.32
N GLN A 36 -3.23 -10.02 -16.86
CA GLN A 36 -1.85 -9.70 -16.49
C GLN A 36 -1.04 -9.25 -17.72
N ASN A 37 -1.19 -9.95 -18.85
CA ASN A 37 -0.57 -9.59 -20.11
C ASN A 37 -1.08 -8.25 -20.65
N GLN A 38 -2.38 -7.95 -20.53
CA GLN A 38 -2.92 -6.63 -20.87
C GLN A 38 -2.26 -5.51 -20.05
N GLN A 39 -2.20 -5.66 -18.72
CA GLN A 39 -1.59 -4.65 -17.85
C GLN A 39 -0.09 -4.47 -18.13
N ASN A 40 0.63 -5.57 -18.37
CA ASN A 40 2.04 -5.54 -18.75
C ASN A 40 2.26 -4.81 -20.08
N LEU A 41 1.41 -5.05 -21.08
CA LEU A 41 1.44 -4.35 -22.37
C LEU A 41 1.20 -2.85 -22.18
N ILE A 42 0.13 -2.48 -21.49
CA ILE A 42 -0.22 -1.09 -21.20
C ILE A 42 0.94 -0.37 -20.51
N HIS A 43 1.49 -0.97 -19.44
CA HIS A 43 2.55 -0.36 -18.66
C HIS A 43 3.85 -0.21 -19.47
N ARG A 44 4.32 -1.30 -20.09
CA ARG A 44 5.61 -1.28 -20.80
C ARG A 44 5.56 -0.45 -22.07
N LEU A 45 4.47 -0.49 -22.84
CA LEU A 45 4.32 0.35 -24.04
C LEU A 45 4.14 1.81 -23.67
N SER A 46 3.39 2.13 -22.61
CA SER A 46 3.28 3.53 -22.17
C SER A 46 4.61 4.12 -21.72
N TYR A 47 5.46 3.31 -21.06
CA TYR A 47 6.83 3.72 -20.73
C TYR A 47 7.73 3.85 -21.97
N LEU A 48 7.69 2.86 -22.88
CA LEU A 48 8.50 2.83 -24.10
C LEU A 48 8.18 3.99 -25.03
N LEU A 49 6.89 4.21 -25.29
CA LEU A 49 6.40 5.22 -26.21
C LEU A 49 6.35 6.60 -25.55
N LYS A 50 6.32 6.69 -24.22
CA LYS A 50 6.10 7.94 -23.45
C LYS A 50 4.77 8.63 -23.81
N HIS A 51 3.74 7.84 -24.09
CA HIS A 51 2.40 8.29 -24.46
C HIS A 51 1.33 7.49 -23.71
N PRO A 52 0.07 7.98 -23.63
CA PRO A 52 -1.02 7.19 -23.08
C PRO A 52 -1.27 5.97 -23.97
N VAL A 53 -1.31 4.81 -23.34
CA VAL A 53 -1.62 3.52 -23.97
C VAL A 53 -2.70 2.85 -23.15
N THR A 54 -3.74 2.33 -23.80
CA THR A 54 -4.74 1.46 -23.18
C THR A 54 -5.14 0.33 -24.12
N ILE A 55 -5.90 -0.64 -23.61
CA ILE A 55 -6.49 -1.72 -24.41
C ILE A 55 -8.00 -1.68 -24.21
N ILE A 56 -8.73 -1.68 -25.31
CA ILE A 56 -10.19 -1.85 -25.33
C ILE A 56 -10.55 -3.17 -26.00
N GLU A 57 -11.77 -3.65 -25.74
CA GLU A 57 -12.33 -4.81 -26.44
C GLU A 57 -13.46 -4.33 -27.34
N ASP A 58 -13.43 -4.76 -28.60
CA ASP A 58 -14.45 -4.49 -29.60
C ASP A 58 -14.68 -5.78 -30.41
N ASP A 59 -15.92 -6.23 -30.55
CA ASP A 59 -16.29 -7.53 -31.14
C ASP A 59 -15.44 -8.72 -30.63
N ASP A 60 -15.27 -8.83 -29.30
CA ASP A 60 -14.44 -9.83 -28.62
C ASP A 60 -12.95 -9.84 -29.02
N LYS A 61 -12.47 -8.80 -29.69
CA LYS A 61 -11.07 -8.62 -30.07
C LYS A 61 -10.41 -7.50 -29.26
N PRO A 62 -9.18 -7.71 -28.76
CA PRO A 62 -8.43 -6.66 -28.08
C PRO A 62 -7.80 -5.70 -29.09
N TYR A 63 -7.97 -4.39 -28.86
CA TYR A 63 -7.35 -3.32 -29.62
C TYR A 63 -6.46 -2.46 -28.71
N LEU A 64 -5.25 -2.18 -29.19
CA LEU A 64 -4.37 -1.19 -28.58
C LEU A 64 -4.82 0.19 -29.01
N VAL A 65 -5.01 1.07 -28.04
CA VAL A 65 -5.31 2.48 -28.24
C VAL A 65 -4.04 3.28 -27.98
N LEU A 66 -3.61 4.04 -28.97
CA LEU A 66 -2.45 4.93 -28.90
C LEU A 66 -2.86 6.35 -29.26
N SER A 67 -2.28 7.34 -28.61
CA SER A 67 -2.41 8.73 -29.07
C SER A 67 -1.94 8.88 -30.52
N ASP A 68 -2.59 9.76 -31.28
CA ASP A 68 -2.31 9.95 -32.71
C ASP A 68 -0.88 10.47 -32.97
N ASP A 69 -0.33 11.25 -32.04
CA ASP A 69 1.04 11.77 -32.04
C ASP A 69 2.10 10.79 -31.50
N ALA A 70 1.69 9.62 -31.00
CA ALA A 70 2.63 8.63 -30.49
C ALA A 70 3.47 7.98 -31.61
N PRO A 71 4.70 7.53 -31.34
CA PRO A 71 5.43 6.67 -32.28
C PRO A 71 4.67 5.35 -32.54
N GLU A 72 4.95 4.71 -33.69
CA GLU A 72 4.44 3.37 -33.98
C GLU A 72 4.85 2.36 -32.90
N PRO A 73 3.96 1.44 -32.48
CA PRO A 73 4.34 0.37 -31.59
C PRO A 73 5.32 -0.60 -32.29
N PRO A 74 6.17 -1.32 -31.54
CA PRO A 74 7.06 -2.32 -32.13
C PRO A 74 6.26 -3.44 -32.80
N GLU A 75 6.72 -3.95 -33.95
CA GLU A 75 5.98 -4.97 -34.73
C GLU A 75 5.56 -6.21 -33.93
N ARG A 76 6.42 -6.60 -32.96
CA ARG A 76 6.22 -7.73 -32.06
C ARG A 76 6.55 -7.33 -30.63
N PHE A 77 5.79 -7.86 -29.67
CA PHE A 77 6.02 -7.60 -28.25
C PHE A 77 5.92 -8.88 -27.43
N GLN A 78 6.94 -9.15 -26.62
CA GLN A 78 6.98 -10.32 -25.75
C GLN A 78 6.04 -10.15 -24.55
N ILE A 79 5.15 -11.13 -24.36
CA ILE A 79 4.27 -11.26 -23.20
C ILE A 79 4.60 -12.53 -22.42
N ILE A 80 3.94 -12.74 -21.27
CA ILE A 80 4.08 -13.99 -20.52
C ILE A 80 3.55 -15.12 -21.41
N ARG A 81 4.42 -16.08 -21.70
CA ARG A 81 4.12 -17.28 -22.51
C ARG A 81 3.57 -16.97 -23.91
N GLY A 82 4.07 -15.93 -24.56
CA GLY A 82 3.67 -15.64 -25.94
C GLY A 82 4.28 -14.36 -26.52
N ILE A 83 3.93 -14.10 -27.78
CA ILE A 83 4.27 -12.88 -28.50
C ILE A 83 2.98 -12.31 -29.07
N VAL A 84 2.81 -11.00 -28.96
CA VAL A 84 1.72 -10.28 -29.61
C VAL A 84 2.24 -9.46 -30.79
N TYR A 85 1.36 -9.23 -31.76
CA TYR A 85 1.61 -8.41 -32.93
C TYR A 85 0.56 -7.30 -33.00
N PHE A 86 0.97 -6.10 -33.43
CA PHE A 86 0.07 -4.96 -33.59
C PHE A 86 -0.18 -4.71 -35.06
N LYS A 87 -1.42 -4.91 -35.51
CA LYS A 87 -1.82 -4.59 -36.89
C LYS A 87 -2.59 -3.28 -36.90
N SER A 88 -2.05 -2.25 -37.55
CA SER A 88 -2.75 -0.97 -37.70
C SER A 88 -4.08 -1.18 -38.41
N THR A 89 -5.12 -0.52 -37.88
CA THR A 89 -6.44 -0.48 -38.52
C THR A 89 -6.54 0.63 -39.57
N GLY A 90 -5.55 1.53 -39.64
CA GLY A 90 -5.60 2.75 -40.46
C GLY A 90 -6.62 3.79 -40.01
N LYS A 91 -7.34 3.55 -38.90
CA LYS A 91 -8.35 4.46 -38.37
C LYS A 91 -7.73 5.40 -37.34
N THR A 92 -7.94 6.70 -37.53
CA THR A 92 -7.77 7.72 -36.51
C THR A 92 -9.16 8.17 -36.04
N LEU A 93 -9.38 8.13 -34.74
CA LEU A 93 -10.64 8.46 -34.08
C LEU A 93 -10.46 9.65 -33.16
N THR A 94 -11.54 10.38 -32.91
CA THR A 94 -11.57 11.49 -31.95
C THR A 94 -12.14 11.00 -30.63
N LEU A 95 -11.45 11.32 -29.54
CA LEU A 95 -11.89 11.09 -28.17
C LEU A 95 -12.67 12.32 -27.69
N ASP A 96 -13.90 12.09 -27.28
CA ASP A 96 -14.78 13.08 -26.65
C ASP A 96 -14.83 12.78 -25.15
N TYR A 97 -14.37 13.71 -24.32
CA TYR A 97 -14.33 13.52 -22.86
C TYR A 97 -15.68 13.75 -22.17
N SER A 98 -16.69 14.21 -22.89
CA SER A 98 -18.07 14.37 -22.41
C SER A 98 -18.94 13.13 -22.67
N LEU A 99 -18.59 12.33 -23.70
CA LEU A 99 -19.34 11.12 -24.05
C LEU A 99 -19.10 9.99 -23.04
N ARG A 100 -20.18 9.39 -22.53
CA ARG A 100 -20.11 8.31 -21.54
C ARG A 100 -20.48 6.96 -22.13
N THR A 101 -19.48 6.18 -22.51
CA THR A 101 -19.63 4.77 -22.90
C THR A 101 -18.52 3.94 -22.26
N THR A 102 -18.74 2.64 -22.04
CA THR A 102 -17.74 1.79 -21.36
C THR A 102 -16.37 1.78 -22.06
N GLN A 103 -16.34 1.82 -23.40
CA GLN A 103 -15.08 1.91 -24.15
C GLN A 103 -14.47 3.31 -24.04
N ASN A 104 -15.28 4.37 -24.26
CA ASN A 104 -14.82 5.76 -24.22
C ASN A 104 -14.26 6.12 -22.84
N ASP A 105 -14.96 5.73 -21.77
CA ASP A 105 -14.56 5.96 -20.38
C ASP A 105 -13.17 5.37 -20.08
N LYS A 106 -12.89 4.14 -20.54
CA LYS A 106 -11.57 3.52 -20.37
C LYS A 106 -10.46 4.33 -21.04
N ILE A 107 -10.72 4.88 -22.23
CA ILE A 107 -9.76 5.69 -22.97
C ILE A 107 -9.59 7.05 -22.29
N CYS A 108 -10.70 7.76 -22.02
CA CYS A 108 -10.71 9.04 -21.31
C CYS A 108 -9.97 8.97 -19.99
N TRP A 109 -10.26 7.96 -19.17
CA TRP A 109 -9.59 7.78 -17.89
C TRP A 109 -8.08 7.63 -18.04
N ARG A 110 -7.62 6.80 -18.98
CA ARG A 110 -6.18 6.59 -19.20
C ARG A 110 -5.50 7.85 -19.72
N PHE A 111 -6.12 8.54 -20.66
CA PHE A 111 -5.57 9.75 -21.27
C PHE A 111 -5.49 10.88 -20.23
N LEU A 112 -6.57 11.15 -19.49
CA LEU A 112 -6.57 12.12 -18.39
C LEU A 112 -5.52 11.76 -17.33
N HIS A 113 -5.45 10.49 -16.93
CA HIS A 113 -4.48 10.05 -15.93
C HIS A 113 -3.05 10.31 -16.41
N PHE A 114 -2.75 9.98 -17.67
CA PHE A 114 -1.43 10.25 -18.26
C PHE A 114 -1.13 11.75 -18.32
N MET A 115 -2.04 12.58 -18.83
CA MET A 115 -1.86 14.03 -18.93
C MET A 115 -1.56 14.66 -17.56
N VAL A 116 -2.33 14.28 -16.54
CA VAL A 116 -2.14 14.75 -15.15
C VAL A 116 -0.79 14.30 -14.60
N GLN A 117 -0.47 13.01 -14.71
CA GLN A 117 0.78 12.45 -14.17
C GLN A 117 2.02 13.05 -14.86
N SER A 118 2.01 13.17 -16.19
CA SER A 118 3.13 13.73 -16.96
C SER A 118 3.37 15.20 -16.64
N SER A 119 2.31 16.00 -16.48
CA SER A 119 2.43 17.42 -16.11
C SER A 119 3.04 17.59 -14.72
N LEU A 120 2.58 16.81 -13.74
CA LEU A 120 3.09 16.84 -12.37
C LEU A 120 4.51 16.31 -12.24
N PHE A 121 4.84 15.24 -12.98
CA PHE A 121 6.20 14.69 -13.03
C PHE A 121 7.22 15.71 -13.60
N GLY A 122 6.77 16.59 -14.49
CA GLY A 122 7.59 17.67 -15.04
C GLY A 122 7.82 18.85 -14.08
N ASN A 123 7.08 18.93 -12.97
CA ASN A 123 7.12 20.06 -12.05
C ASN A 123 8.38 20.00 -11.17
N ALA A 124 9.21 21.04 -11.23
CA ALA A 124 10.50 21.09 -10.52
C ALA A 124 10.37 21.07 -8.98
N GLN A 125 9.22 21.49 -8.43
CA GLN A 125 8.96 21.51 -6.99
C GLN A 125 8.47 20.18 -6.43
N LEU A 126 8.11 19.23 -7.32
CA LEU A 126 7.56 17.94 -6.96
C LEU A 126 8.57 16.83 -7.25
N TRP A 127 8.40 15.72 -6.56
CA TRP A 127 9.03 14.45 -6.88
C TRP A 127 8.05 13.31 -6.66
N GLN A 128 8.35 12.12 -7.21
CA GLN A 128 7.45 10.98 -7.17
C GLN A 128 8.26 9.72 -6.89
N SER A 129 7.78 8.85 -5.99
CA SER A 129 8.52 7.61 -5.67
C SER A 129 8.62 6.67 -6.88
N SER A 130 7.53 6.49 -7.61
CA SER A 130 7.48 5.78 -8.89
C SER A 130 6.23 6.17 -9.68
N ALA A 131 6.15 5.82 -10.96
CA ALA A 131 5.03 6.19 -11.82
C ALA A 131 3.68 5.74 -11.23
N GLY A 132 2.72 6.67 -11.14
CA GLY A 132 1.39 6.43 -10.58
C GLY A 132 1.33 6.40 -9.04
N LYS A 133 2.45 6.64 -8.34
CA LYS A 133 2.47 6.84 -6.88
C LYS A 133 2.21 8.30 -6.51
N PRO A 134 2.01 8.62 -5.22
CA PRO A 134 1.86 10.00 -4.79
C PRO A 134 3.06 10.88 -5.18
N PHE A 135 2.77 12.14 -5.47
CA PHE A 135 3.76 13.21 -5.62
C PHE A 135 4.03 13.84 -4.27
N PHE A 136 5.25 14.31 -4.03
CA PHE A 136 5.66 14.95 -2.79
C PHE A 136 6.35 16.27 -3.10
N GLU A 137 6.18 17.26 -2.23
CA GLU A 137 6.93 18.51 -2.32
C GLU A 137 8.42 18.21 -2.04
N LYS A 138 9.37 18.86 -2.76
CA LYS A 138 10.81 18.73 -2.47
C LYS A 138 11.26 19.45 -1.20
N VAL A 139 10.39 20.29 -0.65
CA VAL A 139 10.62 20.96 0.63
C VAL A 139 10.00 20.10 1.73
N PRO A 140 10.77 19.73 2.78
CA PRO A 140 10.22 18.97 3.89
C PRO A 140 9.17 19.79 4.61
N TYR A 141 8.03 19.15 4.92
CA TYR A 141 6.94 19.78 5.65
C TYR A 141 7.30 19.98 7.12
N GLN A 142 7.99 19.00 7.72
CA GLN A 142 8.48 19.07 9.09
C GLN A 142 9.81 18.32 9.22
N LYS A 143 10.65 18.75 10.17
CA LYS A 143 11.95 18.12 10.48
C LYS A 143 11.96 17.64 11.94
N PHE A 144 12.50 16.45 12.15
CA PHE A 144 12.58 15.76 13.44
C PHE A 144 14.00 15.20 13.65
N GLY A 145 14.93 16.01 14.17
CA GLY A 145 16.32 15.60 14.31
C GLY A 145 16.92 15.20 12.95
N ALA A 146 17.31 13.94 12.79
CA ALA A 146 17.86 13.38 11.55
C ALA A 146 16.80 12.94 10.52
N ILE A 147 15.51 13.12 10.78
CA ILE A 147 14.41 12.68 9.90
C ILE A 147 13.66 13.91 9.36
N SER A 148 13.24 13.85 8.11
CA SER A 148 12.33 14.80 7.48
C SER A 148 11.02 14.12 7.12
N MET A 149 9.91 14.79 7.41
CA MET A 149 8.59 14.42 6.94
C MET A 149 8.23 15.27 5.74
N PHE A 150 8.06 14.61 4.60
CA PHE A 150 7.61 15.22 3.36
C PHE A 150 6.10 15.06 3.23
N ARG A 151 5.43 16.13 2.79
CA ARG A 151 4.01 16.11 2.48
C ARG A 151 3.83 16.06 0.96
N GLY A 152 2.81 15.34 0.55
CA GLY A 152 2.49 15.10 -0.84
C GLY A 152 1.02 14.81 -1.04
N PHE A 153 0.69 14.30 -2.22
CA PHE A 153 -0.65 13.94 -2.59
C PHE A 153 -0.70 12.85 -3.65
N SER A 154 -1.70 11.98 -3.55
CA SER A 154 -2.16 11.15 -4.65
C SER A 154 -3.21 11.90 -5.45
N VAL A 155 -3.15 11.79 -6.77
CA VAL A 155 -4.15 12.36 -7.67
C VAL A 155 -4.47 11.38 -8.78
N ARG A 156 -5.76 11.23 -9.07
CA ARG A 156 -6.26 10.41 -10.18
C ARG A 156 -7.58 10.94 -10.72
N PRO A 157 -7.88 10.77 -12.03
CA PRO A 157 -9.21 10.99 -12.55
C PRO A 157 -10.22 10.05 -11.88
N PHE A 158 -11.41 10.56 -11.64
CA PHE A 158 -12.52 9.86 -11.00
C PHE A 158 -13.84 10.19 -11.70
N PHE A 159 -14.71 9.20 -11.84
CA PHE A 159 -16.03 9.34 -12.43
C PHE A 159 -17.05 9.62 -11.35
N MET A 160 -17.73 10.76 -11.46
CA MET A 160 -18.75 11.21 -10.52
C MET A 160 -20.11 10.57 -10.83
N GLU A 161 -21.02 10.52 -9.85
CA GLU A 161 -22.36 9.92 -10.02
C GLU A 161 -23.20 10.65 -11.09
N CYS A 162 -22.96 11.95 -11.28
CA CYS A 162 -23.61 12.76 -12.31
C CYS A 162 -23.14 12.45 -13.75
N GLY A 163 -22.18 11.53 -13.93
CA GLY A 163 -21.62 11.21 -15.24
C GLY A 163 -20.51 12.16 -15.71
N GLU A 164 -20.08 13.10 -14.87
CA GLU A 164 -18.92 13.95 -15.13
C GLU A 164 -17.61 13.30 -14.67
N ILE A 165 -16.47 13.95 -14.95
CA ILE A 165 -15.13 13.52 -14.55
C ILE A 165 -14.50 14.61 -13.67
N GLY A 166 -13.87 14.20 -12.57
CA GLY A 166 -13.09 15.07 -11.70
C GLY A 166 -11.75 14.47 -11.32
N LEU A 167 -10.99 15.18 -10.49
CA LEU A 167 -9.76 14.71 -9.87
C LEU A 167 -10.00 14.36 -8.42
N CYS A 168 -9.83 13.08 -8.07
CA CYS A 168 -9.75 12.65 -6.69
C CYS A 168 -8.34 12.95 -6.16
N VAL A 169 -8.26 13.72 -5.07
CA VAL A 169 -7.01 14.17 -4.46
C VAL A 169 -6.99 13.77 -2.99
N ASP A 170 -5.87 13.21 -2.52
CA ASP A 170 -5.70 12.88 -1.11
C ASP A 170 -4.28 13.14 -0.63
N VAL A 171 -4.14 13.58 0.61
CA VAL A 171 -2.86 13.99 1.22
C VAL A 171 -2.07 12.77 1.65
N GLN A 172 -0.77 12.79 1.38
CA GLN A 172 0.16 11.71 1.69
C GLN A 172 1.38 12.25 2.43
N HIS A 173 2.02 11.40 3.23
CA HIS A 173 3.25 11.72 3.95
C HIS A 173 4.31 10.66 3.75
N LYS A 174 5.58 11.05 3.79
CA LYS A 174 6.71 10.12 3.74
C LYS A 174 7.85 10.59 4.65
N PHE A 175 8.43 9.66 5.40
CA PHE A 175 9.57 9.93 6.27
C PHE A 175 10.86 9.54 5.56
N ILE A 176 11.81 10.47 5.50
CA ILE A 176 13.07 10.32 4.79
C ILE A 176 14.19 10.85 5.69
N SER A 177 15.34 10.20 5.67
CA SER A 177 16.55 10.68 6.35
C SER A 177 16.94 12.07 5.84
N GLN A 178 17.38 12.95 6.73
CA GLN A 178 17.98 14.23 6.33
C GLN A 178 19.36 14.07 5.73
N TYR A 179 20.07 13.01 6.12
CA TYR A 179 21.40 12.71 5.64
C TYR A 179 21.34 11.61 4.60
N SER A 180 22.12 11.77 3.54
CA SER A 180 22.35 10.72 2.54
C SER A 180 23.07 9.53 3.18
N LEU A 181 23.20 8.45 2.44
CA LEU A 181 24.18 7.42 2.78
C LEU A 181 25.59 8.04 2.78
N PRO A 182 26.53 7.48 3.57
CA PRO A 182 27.92 7.91 3.55
C PRO A 182 28.53 7.88 2.14
N SER A 183 29.35 8.88 1.82
CA SER A 183 30.11 8.92 0.56
C SER A 183 31.09 7.76 0.44
N TYR A 184 31.53 7.19 1.56
CA TYR A 184 32.44 6.06 1.61
C TYR A 184 31.77 4.91 2.35
N LEU A 185 31.63 3.78 1.68
CA LEU A 185 31.02 2.57 2.22
C LEU A 185 31.95 1.38 2.02
N THR A 186 32.01 0.52 3.03
CA THR A 186 32.62 -0.80 2.93
C THR A 186 31.51 -1.84 2.83
N GLU A 187 31.80 -3.04 2.34
CA GLU A 187 30.81 -4.12 2.29
C GLU A 187 30.16 -4.38 3.66
N GLN A 188 30.96 -4.30 4.73
CA GLN A 188 30.49 -4.49 6.10
C GLN A 188 29.54 -3.37 6.53
N SER A 189 29.86 -2.10 6.25
CA SER A 189 28.99 -0.97 6.62
C SER A 189 27.74 -0.91 5.73
N PHE A 190 27.79 -1.45 4.52
CA PHE A 190 26.65 -1.52 3.60
C PHE A 190 25.59 -2.54 4.02
N GLN A 191 25.94 -3.60 4.76
CA GLN A 191 24.97 -4.65 5.15
C GLN A 191 23.74 -4.09 5.88
N GLN A 192 23.88 -3.00 6.63
CA GLN A 192 22.76 -2.36 7.33
C GLN A 192 21.79 -1.62 6.38
N TYR A 193 22.20 -1.35 5.14
CA TYR A 193 21.42 -0.65 4.11
C TYR A 193 20.89 -1.59 3.02
N LYS A 194 21.44 -2.80 2.89
CA LYS A 194 21.01 -3.78 1.90
C LYS A 194 19.50 -4.04 2.00
N ALA A 195 18.83 -4.07 0.83
CA ALA A 195 17.39 -4.21 0.67
C ALA A 195 16.52 -3.08 1.28
N LYS A 196 17.11 -2.02 1.85
CA LYS A 196 16.37 -0.83 2.28
C LYS A 196 16.02 0.05 1.09
N HIS A 197 14.97 0.84 1.27
CA HIS A 197 14.53 1.81 0.29
C HIS A 197 15.19 3.17 0.54
N CYS A 198 15.60 3.83 -0.54
CA CYS A 198 16.15 5.18 -0.53
C CYS A 198 15.43 6.04 -1.57
N ILE A 199 15.33 7.33 -1.32
CA ILE A 199 15.08 8.32 -2.38
C ILE A 199 16.43 8.65 -3.00
N TYR A 200 16.57 8.37 -4.29
CA TYR A 200 17.75 8.71 -5.07
C TYR A 200 17.55 10.06 -5.76
N HIS A 201 18.45 11.01 -5.50
CA HIS A 201 18.46 12.32 -6.11
C HIS A 201 19.23 12.29 -7.45
N TYR A 202 18.57 11.86 -8.53
CA TYR A 202 19.12 11.91 -9.88
C TYR A 202 19.00 13.33 -10.45
N GLY A 203 19.86 14.23 -9.96
CA GLY A 203 19.75 15.66 -10.23
C GLY A 203 18.41 16.21 -9.75
N HIS A 204 17.62 16.77 -10.69
CA HIS A 204 16.29 17.29 -10.38
C HIS A 204 15.19 16.22 -10.32
N GLN A 205 15.48 14.98 -10.72
CA GLN A 205 14.52 13.89 -10.68
C GLN A 205 14.79 13.04 -9.44
N TRP A 206 13.84 13.00 -8.51
CA TRP A 206 13.95 12.13 -7.33
C TRP A 206 12.95 11.00 -7.44
N TYR A 207 13.41 9.78 -7.17
CA TYR A 207 12.59 8.58 -7.19
C TYR A 207 13.09 7.57 -6.15
N GLU A 208 12.23 6.62 -5.80
CA GLU A 208 12.56 5.59 -4.81
C GLU A 208 13.25 4.41 -5.49
N ILE A 209 14.36 3.98 -4.90
CA ILE A 209 15.12 2.79 -5.29
C ILE A 209 15.21 1.83 -4.09
N GLN A 210 15.36 0.54 -4.38
CA GLN A 210 15.70 -0.46 -3.37
C GLN A 210 17.15 -0.89 -3.60
N LEU A 211 17.99 -0.77 -2.57
CA LEU A 211 19.40 -1.08 -2.68
C LEU A 211 19.63 -2.59 -2.78
N SER A 212 20.34 -3.04 -3.81
CA SER A 212 20.69 -4.46 -4.00
C SER A 212 22.07 -4.78 -3.47
N GLU A 213 23.08 -4.02 -3.89
CA GLU A 213 24.50 -4.35 -3.71
C GLU A 213 25.37 -3.08 -3.67
N LEU A 214 26.58 -3.20 -3.11
CA LEU A 214 27.62 -2.17 -3.16
C LEU A 214 28.56 -2.50 -4.33
N SER A 215 28.87 -1.52 -5.17
CA SER A 215 29.88 -1.70 -6.22
C SER A 215 31.27 -1.63 -5.62
N ASP A 216 32.19 -2.43 -6.17
CA ASP A 216 33.63 -2.31 -5.91
C ASP A 216 34.25 -1.10 -6.63
N LEU A 217 33.49 -0.43 -7.50
CA LEU A 217 33.90 0.75 -8.26
C LEU A 217 33.37 2.04 -7.62
N ASN A 218 34.15 3.13 -7.74
CA ASN A 218 33.69 4.47 -7.34
C ASN A 218 32.95 5.21 -8.47
N ALA A 219 32.41 6.39 -8.15
CA ALA A 219 31.59 7.19 -9.06
C ALA A 219 32.27 7.64 -10.37
N MET A 220 33.61 7.68 -10.42
CA MET A 220 34.39 7.97 -11.64
C MET A 220 34.82 6.72 -12.42
N GLU A 221 34.78 5.55 -11.78
CA GLU A 221 35.15 4.26 -12.36
C GLU A 221 33.95 3.54 -12.96
N GLU A 222 32.82 3.53 -12.25
CA GLU A 222 31.56 2.92 -12.70
C GLU A 222 31.13 3.51 -14.04
N ARG A 223 30.99 2.68 -15.07
CA ARG A 223 30.67 3.11 -16.43
C ARG A 223 29.22 2.86 -16.78
N VAL A 224 28.57 3.90 -17.30
CA VAL A 224 27.19 3.81 -17.79
C VAL A 224 27.12 4.14 -19.29
N PRO A 225 26.21 3.49 -20.04
CA PRO A 225 26.08 3.71 -21.46
C PRO A 225 25.42 5.07 -21.74
N ASP A 226 26.04 5.84 -22.63
CA ASP A 226 25.55 7.11 -23.16
C ASP A 226 25.64 7.09 -24.69
N GLY A 227 24.58 6.58 -25.32
CA GLY A 227 24.57 6.27 -26.75
C GLY A 227 25.56 5.14 -27.07
N ASN A 228 26.56 5.44 -27.91
CA ASN A 228 27.62 4.49 -28.26
C ASN A 228 28.85 4.58 -27.34
N ASN A 229 28.86 5.51 -26.39
CA ASN A 229 29.98 5.75 -25.50
C ASN A 229 29.70 5.23 -24.09
N TRP A 230 30.76 4.93 -23.34
CA TRP A 230 30.71 4.57 -21.93
C TRP A 230 31.41 5.65 -21.12
N ILE A 231 30.65 6.39 -20.32
CA ILE A 231 31.17 7.50 -19.52
C ILE A 231 31.02 7.19 -18.03
N PRO A 232 31.81 7.84 -17.16
CA PRO A 232 31.67 7.69 -15.71
C PRO A 232 30.27 8.04 -15.23
N LEU A 233 29.81 7.36 -14.17
CA LEU A 233 28.49 7.55 -13.59
C LEU A 233 28.27 9.02 -13.16
N LEU A 234 29.25 9.64 -12.49
CA LEU A 234 29.15 11.04 -12.06
C LEU A 234 28.97 11.99 -13.25
N ASP A 235 29.79 11.83 -14.29
CA ASP A 235 29.71 12.63 -15.52
C ASP A 235 28.37 12.45 -16.22
N TYR A 236 27.86 11.22 -16.27
CA TYR A 236 26.56 10.91 -16.82
C TYR A 236 25.42 11.63 -16.09
N ILE A 237 25.42 11.61 -14.76
CA ILE A 237 24.40 12.28 -13.96
C ILE A 237 24.50 13.80 -14.16
N ILE A 238 25.70 14.38 -14.14
CA ILE A 238 25.93 15.82 -14.37
C ILE A 238 25.47 16.26 -15.75
N LYS A 239 25.75 15.44 -16.78
CA LYS A 239 25.35 15.69 -18.18
C LYS A 239 23.83 15.67 -18.35
N ASN A 240 23.15 14.70 -17.73
CA ASN A 240 21.71 14.52 -17.85
C ASN A 240 20.88 15.36 -16.87
N SER A 241 21.51 15.98 -15.87
CA SER A 241 20.84 16.88 -14.93
C SER A 241 20.55 18.23 -15.59
N ARG A 242 19.32 18.73 -15.38
CA ARG A 242 18.95 20.09 -15.78
C ARG A 242 19.82 21.11 -15.02
N LYS A 243 20.16 22.21 -15.69
CA LYS A 243 20.94 23.31 -15.09
C LYS A 243 19.99 24.33 -14.41
N PRO A 244 20.40 24.97 -13.30
CA PRO A 244 21.66 24.76 -12.57
C PRO A 244 21.72 23.40 -11.88
N ILE A 245 22.94 22.87 -11.73
CA ILE A 245 23.17 21.58 -11.05
C ILE A 245 22.78 21.74 -9.57
N PRO A 246 21.99 20.82 -9.00
CA PRO A 246 21.71 20.80 -7.56
C PRO A 246 22.98 20.75 -6.69
N GLU A 247 22.94 21.39 -5.52
CA GLU A 247 24.09 21.51 -4.62
C GLU A 247 24.58 20.16 -4.09
N ASP A 248 23.66 19.24 -3.79
CA ASP A 248 23.97 17.87 -3.37
C ASP A 248 24.74 17.10 -4.45
N LEU A 249 24.35 17.26 -5.73
CA LEU A 249 25.07 16.68 -6.86
C LEU A 249 26.41 17.38 -7.13
N ALA A 250 26.47 18.70 -6.95
CA ALA A 250 27.69 19.49 -7.19
C ALA A 250 28.79 19.23 -6.14
N SER A 251 28.43 18.76 -4.95
CA SER A 251 29.34 18.49 -3.82
C SER A 251 29.81 17.03 -3.73
N ILE A 252 29.42 16.17 -4.68
CA ILE A 252 29.82 14.77 -4.70
C ILE A 252 31.32 14.62 -4.92
N SER A 253 31.95 13.81 -4.06
CA SER A 253 33.34 13.43 -4.23
C SER A 253 33.50 12.45 -5.40
N GLN A 254 34.62 12.58 -6.13
CA GLN A 254 34.92 11.72 -7.29
C GLN A 254 35.09 10.24 -6.91
N ASP A 255 35.58 9.98 -5.70
CA ASP A 255 35.80 8.66 -5.12
C ASP A 255 34.58 8.16 -4.30
N ALA A 256 33.41 8.75 -4.48
CA ALA A 256 32.20 8.34 -3.78
C ALA A 256 31.77 6.90 -4.15
N ALA A 257 31.31 6.16 -3.15
CA ALA A 257 30.81 4.81 -3.28
C ALA A 257 29.56 4.73 -4.17
N VAL A 258 29.44 3.63 -4.90
CA VAL A 258 28.33 3.34 -5.80
C VAL A 258 27.54 2.15 -5.27
N VAL A 259 26.22 2.23 -5.40
CA VAL A 259 25.28 1.16 -5.03
C VAL A 259 24.43 0.78 -6.24
N HIS A 260 24.08 -0.50 -6.33
CA HIS A 260 23.22 -1.04 -7.38
C HIS A 260 21.76 -1.08 -6.94
N TYR A 261 20.86 -1.01 -7.93
CA TYR A 261 19.43 -1.21 -7.76
C TYR A 261 18.80 -1.69 -9.08
N PHE A 262 17.66 -2.37 -8.96
CA PHE A 262 16.87 -2.76 -10.14
C PHE A 262 15.76 -1.75 -10.41
N ASN A 263 15.67 -1.27 -11.65
CA ASN A 263 14.57 -0.40 -12.07
C ASN A 263 13.28 -1.21 -12.35
N ASN A 264 12.18 -0.52 -12.71
CA ASN A 264 10.89 -1.16 -13.02
C ASN A 264 10.92 -2.10 -14.25
N GLN A 265 11.98 -2.08 -15.04
CA GLN A 265 12.22 -2.98 -16.17
C GLN A 265 13.12 -4.17 -15.78
N ASN A 266 13.42 -4.32 -14.49
CA ASN A 266 14.35 -5.31 -13.94
C ASN A 266 15.76 -5.19 -14.52
N GLN A 267 16.15 -3.98 -14.92
CA GLN A 267 17.51 -3.67 -15.35
C GLN A 267 18.32 -3.24 -14.14
N ASP A 268 19.52 -3.79 -14.02
CA ASP A 268 20.49 -3.31 -13.05
C ASP A 268 20.97 -1.90 -13.42
N ARG A 269 21.07 -1.05 -12.40
CA ARG A 269 21.42 0.37 -12.51
C ARG A 269 22.26 0.76 -11.31
N ALA A 270 23.19 1.68 -11.53
CA ALA A 270 24.05 2.23 -10.50
C ALA A 270 23.51 3.58 -9.98
N ALA A 271 23.74 3.86 -8.71
CA ALA A 271 23.47 5.13 -8.04
C ALA A 271 24.65 5.50 -7.12
N ILE A 272 24.94 6.80 -6.99
CA ILE A 272 25.96 7.27 -6.05
C ILE A 272 25.37 7.27 -4.64
N ALA A 273 26.05 6.64 -3.68
CA ALA A 273 25.55 6.47 -2.31
C ALA A 273 25.22 7.81 -1.63
N ALA A 274 26.08 8.82 -1.81
CA ALA A 274 25.89 10.17 -1.27
C ALA A 274 24.68 10.94 -1.85
N LEU A 275 23.97 10.39 -2.84
CA LEU A 275 22.71 10.93 -3.36
C LEU A 275 21.48 10.10 -2.95
N CYS A 276 21.67 9.10 -2.09
CA CYS A 276 20.61 8.20 -1.64
C CYS A 276 20.19 8.51 -0.20
N TYR A 277 18.92 8.81 0.03
CA TYR A 277 18.38 9.17 1.35
C TYR A 277 17.41 8.10 1.84
N LEU A 278 17.68 7.50 3.01
CA LEU A 278 16.87 6.38 3.52
C LEU A 278 15.40 6.75 3.72
N VAL A 279 14.52 5.85 3.32
CA VAL A 279 13.07 5.92 3.55
C VAL A 279 12.72 5.11 4.80
N TYR A 280 11.91 5.69 5.68
CA TYR A 280 11.42 5.02 6.88
C TYR A 280 9.92 4.69 6.76
N ASP A 281 9.56 3.47 7.12
CA ASP A 281 8.16 3.08 7.30
C ASP A 281 7.64 3.60 8.65
N THR A 282 6.34 3.84 8.76
CA THR A 282 5.67 4.26 10.00
C THR A 282 5.85 3.29 11.17
N THR A 283 6.18 2.03 10.89
CA THR A 283 6.50 1.02 11.91
C THR A 283 7.97 1.03 12.36
N ASP A 284 8.84 1.79 11.68
CA ASP A 284 10.26 1.85 12.04
C ASP A 284 10.43 2.56 13.39
N PRO A 285 11.16 1.98 14.37
CA PRO A 285 11.37 2.58 15.69
C PRO A 285 11.89 4.02 15.65
N ALA A 286 12.65 4.40 14.62
CA ALA A 286 13.18 5.75 14.48
C ALA A 286 12.08 6.81 14.24
N VAL A 287 10.96 6.42 13.60
CA VAL A 287 9.87 7.34 13.22
C VAL A 287 8.53 7.03 13.87
N GLN A 288 8.37 5.90 14.54
CA GLN A 288 7.10 5.46 15.13
C GLN A 288 6.46 6.53 16.02
N LYS A 289 7.27 7.21 16.84
CA LYS A 289 6.81 8.34 17.69
C LYS A 289 6.25 9.54 16.91
N TYR A 290 6.59 9.68 15.63
CA TYR A 290 6.13 10.74 14.76
C TYR A 290 4.94 10.33 13.88
N HIS A 291 4.55 9.04 13.87
CA HIS A 291 3.46 8.54 13.02
C HIS A 291 2.13 9.30 13.22
N SER A 292 1.85 9.72 14.46
CA SER A 292 0.67 10.54 14.79
C SER A 292 0.53 11.83 13.96
N HIS A 293 1.64 12.40 13.47
CA HIS A 293 1.63 13.60 12.64
C HIS A 293 1.09 13.34 11.22
N THR A 294 1.08 12.09 10.78
CA THR A 294 0.51 11.68 9.48
C THR A 294 -1.00 11.42 9.56
N ILE A 295 -1.55 11.30 10.77
CA ILE A 295 -2.97 11.05 11.03
C ILE A 295 -3.67 12.41 11.17
N LEU A 296 -4.13 12.93 10.03
CA LEU A 296 -4.83 14.22 9.99
C LEU A 296 -6.31 14.09 10.37
N LYS A 297 -6.79 15.05 11.16
CA LYS A 297 -8.24 15.26 11.35
C LYS A 297 -8.91 15.67 10.03
N PRO A 298 -10.22 15.39 9.84
CA PRO A 298 -10.92 15.69 8.59
C PRO A 298 -10.76 17.15 8.11
N GLU A 299 -10.92 18.13 9.00
CA GLU A 299 -10.79 19.56 8.69
C GLU A 299 -9.37 19.96 8.27
N THR A 300 -8.36 19.37 8.92
CA THR A 300 -6.95 19.62 8.58
C THR A 300 -6.59 18.98 7.25
N ARG A 301 -7.08 17.76 7.00
CA ARG A 301 -6.90 17.06 5.72
C ARG A 301 -7.56 17.84 4.58
N TYR A 302 -8.79 18.29 4.77
CA TYR A 302 -9.51 19.11 3.82
C TYR A 302 -8.71 20.35 3.42
N TYR A 303 -8.28 21.14 4.40
CA TYR A 303 -7.51 22.35 4.15
C TYR A 303 -6.18 22.07 3.42
N ALA A 304 -5.50 20.97 3.78
CA ALA A 304 -4.28 20.56 3.10
C ALA A 304 -4.54 20.16 1.64
N ILE A 305 -5.63 19.42 1.36
CA ILE A 305 -6.04 19.06 0.00
C ILE A 305 -6.32 20.33 -0.81
N SER A 306 -7.15 21.24 -0.30
CA SER A 306 -7.52 22.47 -1.02
C SER A 306 -6.30 23.33 -1.38
N LYS A 307 -5.32 23.43 -0.48
CA LYS A 307 -4.03 24.10 -0.77
C LYS A 307 -3.24 23.44 -1.89
N LEU A 308 -3.21 22.11 -1.93
CA LEU A 308 -2.50 21.37 -2.97
C LEU A 308 -3.19 21.51 -4.33
N VAL A 309 -4.53 21.50 -4.35
CA VAL A 309 -5.32 21.75 -5.56
C VAL A 309 -5.04 23.16 -6.09
N GLU A 310 -5.11 24.15 -5.21
CA GLU A 310 -4.81 25.56 -5.55
C GLU A 310 -3.41 25.73 -6.13
N LYS A 311 -2.41 25.09 -5.50
CA LYS A 311 -1.00 25.24 -5.87
C LYS A 311 -0.61 24.50 -7.15
N TYR A 312 -1.16 23.30 -7.39
CA TYR A 312 -0.64 22.39 -8.42
C TYR A 312 -1.65 21.91 -9.45
N LEU A 313 -2.96 21.97 -9.17
CA LEU A 313 -3.96 21.26 -9.96
C LEU A 313 -4.99 22.16 -10.66
N ARG A 314 -5.10 23.45 -10.31
CA ARG A 314 -6.07 24.38 -10.95
C ARG A 314 -5.98 24.38 -12.47
N GLU A 315 -4.76 24.45 -13.00
CA GLU A 315 -4.49 24.44 -14.43
C GLU A 315 -3.37 23.46 -14.74
N ILE A 316 -3.73 22.33 -15.34
CA ILE A 316 -2.78 21.28 -15.70
C ILE A 316 -2.52 21.36 -17.20
N LYS A 317 -1.27 21.67 -17.58
CA LYS A 317 -0.86 21.82 -18.97
C LYS A 317 -0.20 20.54 -19.48
N PHE A 318 -0.64 20.06 -20.64
CA PHE A 318 -0.04 18.95 -21.36
C PHE A 318 -0.03 19.26 -22.87
N GLY A 319 1.16 19.56 -23.41
CA GLY A 319 1.26 20.09 -24.78
C GLY A 319 0.44 21.37 -24.93
N ASN A 320 -0.49 21.38 -25.89
CA ASN A 320 -1.41 22.50 -26.13
C ASN A 320 -2.73 22.37 -25.36
N ILE A 321 -2.92 21.30 -24.59
CA ILE A 321 -4.13 21.04 -23.80
C ILE A 321 -3.96 21.64 -22.41
N THR A 322 -4.99 22.34 -21.94
CA THR A 322 -5.08 22.83 -20.56
C THR A 322 -6.32 22.25 -19.90
N LEU A 323 -6.14 21.43 -18.88
CA LEU A 323 -7.22 20.92 -18.03
C LEU A 323 -7.48 21.93 -16.92
N LYS A 324 -8.72 22.42 -16.81
CA LYS A 324 -9.14 23.33 -15.74
C LYS A 324 -9.86 22.54 -14.66
N VAL A 325 -9.44 22.69 -13.41
CA VAL A 325 -9.98 21.96 -12.26
C VAL A 325 -10.66 22.94 -11.31
N ALA A 326 -11.83 22.57 -10.83
CA ALA A 326 -12.58 23.36 -9.85
C ALA A 326 -11.79 23.54 -8.54
N CYS A 327 -12.01 24.67 -7.88
CA CYS A 327 -11.43 24.94 -6.56
C CYS A 327 -12.28 24.40 -5.41
N ILE A 328 -13.53 24.06 -5.70
CA ILE A 328 -14.52 23.55 -4.75
C ILE A 328 -14.73 22.07 -5.11
N PRO A 329 -14.66 21.16 -4.13
CA PRO A 329 -14.94 19.75 -4.38
C PRO A 329 -16.42 19.50 -4.68
N GLU A 330 -16.70 18.34 -5.25
CA GLU A 330 -18.05 17.85 -5.46
C GLU A 330 -18.80 17.74 -4.12
N GLN A 331 -20.03 18.26 -4.10
CA GLN A 331 -20.95 18.09 -2.99
C GLN A 331 -21.85 16.89 -3.25
N VAL A 332 -21.88 15.96 -2.31
CA VAL A 332 -22.72 14.77 -2.36
C VAL A 332 -23.81 14.84 -1.30
N SER A 333 -24.96 14.23 -1.59
CA SER A 333 -26.05 14.15 -0.63
C SER A 333 -25.64 13.25 0.54
N GLU A 334 -25.77 13.74 1.78
CA GLU A 334 -25.56 12.92 2.96
C GLU A 334 -26.65 11.85 3.06
N LYS A 335 -26.24 10.57 3.11
CA LYS A 335 -27.13 9.45 3.44
C LYS A 335 -26.79 8.95 4.83
N LYS A 336 -27.59 9.34 5.83
CA LYS A 336 -27.46 8.83 7.21
C LYS A 336 -28.14 7.48 7.31
N PHE A 337 -27.47 6.51 7.92
CA PHE A 337 -28.10 5.27 8.35
C PHE A 337 -28.42 5.34 9.84
N THR A 338 -29.56 4.78 10.23
CA THR A 338 -29.91 4.65 11.65
C THR A 338 -29.11 3.51 12.25
N LEU A 339 -28.54 3.71 13.44
CA LEU A 339 -27.94 2.61 14.17
C LEU A 339 -29.01 1.63 14.66
N PRO A 340 -28.76 0.32 14.59
CA PRO A 340 -29.66 -0.67 15.18
C PRO A 340 -29.57 -0.61 16.71
N ASP A 341 -30.55 -1.22 17.37
CA ASP A 341 -30.45 -1.45 18.82
C ASP A 341 -29.45 -2.57 19.11
N TYR A 342 -28.68 -2.40 20.18
CA TYR A 342 -27.68 -3.36 20.62
C TYR A 342 -28.28 -4.24 21.72
N ARG A 343 -28.46 -5.52 21.42
CA ARG A 343 -28.93 -6.53 22.38
C ARG A 343 -27.75 -7.13 23.14
N PHE A 344 -27.92 -7.25 24.44
CA PHE A 344 -26.99 -7.88 25.38
C PHE A 344 -27.69 -9.07 26.05
N GLY A 345 -26.97 -9.75 26.94
CA GLY A 345 -27.58 -10.80 27.76
C GLY A 345 -28.69 -10.24 28.64
N ASN A 346 -29.40 -11.13 29.33
CA ASN A 346 -30.49 -10.77 30.25
C ASN A 346 -31.59 -9.89 29.61
N ASN A 347 -31.78 -10.01 28.29
CA ASN A 347 -32.69 -9.18 27.49
C ASN A 347 -32.43 -7.67 27.57
N TYR A 348 -31.23 -7.25 27.97
CA TYR A 348 -30.87 -5.85 28.04
C TYR A 348 -30.67 -5.29 26.63
N CYS A 349 -31.21 -4.11 26.37
CA CYS A 349 -31.18 -3.48 25.07
C CYS A 349 -30.78 -2.01 25.19
N LEU A 350 -29.83 -1.60 24.36
CA LEU A 350 -29.29 -0.25 24.28
C LEU A 350 -29.67 0.36 22.92
N SER A 351 -30.33 1.51 22.95
CA SER A 351 -30.84 2.21 21.76
C SER A 351 -30.24 3.60 21.66
N VAL A 352 -29.81 3.96 20.45
CA VAL A 352 -29.50 5.35 20.07
C VAL A 352 -30.70 6.01 19.37
N ARG A 353 -31.64 5.21 18.86
CA ARG A 353 -32.74 5.65 18.00
C ARG A 353 -34.05 5.94 18.74
N GLY A 354 -34.05 5.92 20.08
CA GLY A 354 -35.24 6.23 20.87
C GLY A 354 -36.25 5.09 21.00
N THR A 355 -35.89 3.82 20.77
CA THR A 355 -36.86 2.71 20.84
C THR A 355 -37.53 2.64 22.22
N GLU A 356 -38.86 2.55 22.27
CA GLU A 356 -39.59 2.53 23.54
C GLU A 356 -39.24 1.29 24.37
N GLY A 357 -39.21 1.47 25.70
CA GLY A 357 -38.98 0.38 26.65
C GLY A 357 -37.53 -0.13 26.75
N VAL A 358 -36.58 0.49 26.04
CA VAL A 358 -35.15 0.12 26.11
C VAL A 358 -34.28 1.26 26.63
N THR A 359 -33.05 0.96 27.05
CA THR A 359 -32.16 1.98 27.62
C THR A 359 -31.63 2.88 26.51
N GLN A 360 -31.79 4.19 26.69
CA GLN A 360 -31.34 5.17 25.71
C GLN A 360 -29.90 5.62 25.96
N VAL A 361 -29.17 5.86 24.89
CA VAL A 361 -27.81 6.40 24.92
C VAL A 361 -27.57 7.33 23.73
N THR A 362 -26.71 8.32 23.90
CA THR A 362 -26.27 9.15 22.78
C THR A 362 -25.21 8.43 21.95
N LEU A 363 -24.99 8.87 20.70
CA LEU A 363 -23.98 8.30 19.83
C LEU A 363 -22.57 8.41 20.43
N GLU A 364 -22.28 9.51 21.10
CA GLU A 364 -20.98 9.79 21.74
C GLU A 364 -20.71 8.83 22.92
N GLN A 365 -21.76 8.42 23.63
CA GLN A 365 -21.66 7.55 24.80
C GLN A 365 -21.73 6.06 24.46
N LEU A 366 -22.25 5.72 23.27
CA LEU A 366 -22.53 4.34 22.85
C LEU A 366 -21.33 3.40 23.06
N GLY A 367 -20.14 3.79 22.61
CA GLY A 367 -18.93 2.96 22.71
C GLY A 367 -18.55 2.62 24.15
N ARG A 368 -18.54 3.64 25.02
CA ARG A 368 -18.25 3.48 26.45
C ARG A 368 -19.31 2.63 27.14
N LYS A 369 -20.60 2.95 26.91
CA LYS A 369 -21.71 2.21 27.52
C LYS A 369 -21.74 0.75 27.09
N ARG A 370 -21.47 0.46 25.82
CA ARG A 370 -21.36 -0.91 25.32
C ARG A 370 -20.30 -1.71 26.08
N LEU A 371 -19.11 -1.14 26.31
CA LEU A 371 -18.04 -1.81 27.07
C LEU A 371 -18.43 -2.00 28.54
N GLU A 372 -19.01 -0.99 29.18
CA GLU A 372 -19.50 -1.08 30.56
C GLU A 372 -20.55 -2.21 30.72
N LEU A 373 -21.44 -2.39 29.73
CA LEU A 373 -22.49 -3.41 29.79
C LEU A 373 -21.97 -4.84 29.63
N LEU A 374 -20.82 -5.06 28.98
CA LEU A 374 -20.24 -6.41 28.85
C LEU A 374 -19.90 -7.03 30.20
N SER A 375 -19.43 -6.22 31.15
CA SER A 375 -19.10 -6.67 32.51
C SER A 375 -20.25 -6.45 33.50
N SER A 376 -21.40 -5.94 33.04
CA SER A 376 -22.54 -5.64 33.90
C SER A 376 -23.35 -6.91 34.20
N PRO A 377 -23.62 -7.23 35.48
CA PRO A 377 -24.49 -8.35 35.84
C PRO A 377 -25.90 -8.24 35.24
N ASN A 378 -26.38 -7.02 34.96
CA ASN A 378 -27.73 -6.77 34.44
C ASN A 378 -27.85 -6.86 32.92
N ALA A 379 -26.72 -6.94 32.20
CA ALA A 379 -26.69 -7.03 30.74
C ALA A 379 -25.75 -8.16 30.32
N GLY A 380 -24.45 -7.97 30.49
CA GLY A 380 -23.46 -8.99 30.21
C GLY A 380 -23.36 -9.36 28.73
N VAL A 381 -22.62 -10.42 28.44
CA VAL A 381 -22.51 -10.97 27.09
C VAL A 381 -23.84 -11.60 26.66
N TYR A 382 -24.17 -11.50 25.37
CA TYR A 382 -25.44 -11.97 24.81
C TYR A 382 -25.65 -13.49 24.91
N VAL A 383 -24.65 -14.25 24.47
CA VAL A 383 -24.61 -15.71 24.66
C VAL A 383 -24.24 -15.96 26.11
N GLN A 384 -24.93 -16.87 26.80
CA GLN A 384 -24.67 -17.22 28.21
C GLN A 384 -24.33 -18.71 28.40
N GLU A 385 -23.93 -19.38 27.32
CA GLU A 385 -23.53 -20.78 27.36
C GLU A 385 -22.19 -20.97 28.09
N PRO A 386 -21.98 -22.09 28.79
CA PRO A 386 -20.70 -22.42 29.40
C PRO A 386 -19.56 -22.44 28.38
N PHE A 387 -18.33 -22.20 28.83
CA PHE A 387 -17.17 -22.37 27.96
C PHE A 387 -17.03 -23.82 27.49
N ASP A 388 -16.86 -24.01 26.19
CA ASP A 388 -16.30 -25.23 25.63
C ASP A 388 -14.87 -25.46 26.13
N ARG A 389 -14.32 -26.64 25.83
CA ARG A 389 -12.94 -26.99 26.18
C ARG A 389 -11.95 -25.93 25.65
N GLN A 390 -11.22 -25.30 26.57
CA GLN A 390 -10.21 -24.29 26.27
C GLN A 390 -8.81 -24.81 26.61
N TYR A 391 -7.84 -24.47 25.78
CA TYR A 391 -6.43 -24.78 25.93
C TYR A 391 -5.61 -23.49 25.92
N PHE A 392 -4.60 -23.42 26.78
CA PHE A 392 -3.65 -22.32 26.80
C PHE A 392 -2.24 -22.87 26.72
N LEU A 393 -1.60 -22.70 25.55
CA LEU A 393 -0.26 -23.18 25.29
C LEU A 393 0.74 -22.07 25.60
N LEU A 394 1.59 -22.33 26.58
CA LEU A 394 2.57 -21.39 27.10
C LEU A 394 3.99 -21.90 26.85
N PRO A 395 4.96 -21.00 26.58
CA PRO A 395 6.37 -21.36 26.65
C PRO A 395 6.72 -21.89 28.04
N GLN A 396 7.57 -22.91 28.11
CA GLN A 396 8.05 -23.47 29.37
C GLN A 396 8.76 -22.41 30.22
N THR A 397 9.51 -21.50 29.60
CA THR A 397 10.14 -20.36 30.31
C THR A 397 9.14 -19.45 31.02
N ILE A 398 7.93 -19.28 30.47
CA ILE A 398 6.85 -18.50 31.09
C ILE A 398 6.27 -19.27 32.27
N GLY A 399 6.05 -20.57 32.11
CA GLY A 399 5.61 -21.46 33.20
C GLY A 399 6.56 -21.46 34.40
N GLU A 400 7.86 -21.39 34.14
CA GLU A 400 8.92 -21.33 35.16
C GLU A 400 9.11 -19.93 35.77
N SER A 401 8.42 -18.89 35.27
CA SER A 401 8.53 -17.51 35.73
C SER A 401 7.19 -16.94 36.22
N PHE A 402 6.55 -16.06 35.45
CA PHE A 402 5.33 -15.34 35.84
C PHE A 402 4.03 -15.97 35.31
N GLY A 403 4.11 -17.14 34.68
CA GLY A 403 2.98 -17.78 33.99
C GLY A 403 1.79 -18.09 34.90
N SER A 404 2.03 -18.46 36.17
CA SER A 404 0.97 -18.76 37.13
C SER A 404 0.15 -17.51 37.49
N GLU A 405 0.81 -16.39 37.74
CA GLU A 405 0.17 -15.09 38.01
C GLU A 405 -0.60 -14.59 36.78
N PHE A 406 0.02 -14.67 35.59
CA PHE A 406 -0.64 -14.32 34.33
C PHE A 406 -1.93 -15.12 34.10
N VAL A 407 -1.92 -16.44 34.31
CA VAL A 407 -3.11 -17.29 34.14
C VAL A 407 -4.18 -16.96 35.17
N GLN A 408 -3.80 -16.64 36.41
CA GLN A 408 -4.74 -16.23 37.46
C GLN A 408 -5.43 -14.91 37.10
N ASP A 409 -4.67 -13.90 36.65
CA ASP A 409 -5.19 -12.61 36.23
C ASP A 409 -6.09 -12.72 34.99
N LEU A 410 -5.69 -13.51 34.00
CA LEU A 410 -6.50 -13.81 32.83
C LEU A 410 -7.82 -14.47 33.24
N THR A 411 -7.76 -15.47 34.12
CA THR A 411 -8.94 -16.19 34.61
C THR A 411 -9.87 -15.27 35.39
N LYS A 412 -9.34 -14.44 36.26
CA LYS A 412 -10.10 -13.43 37.00
C LYS A 412 -10.79 -12.45 36.05
N THR A 413 -10.06 -11.95 35.06
CA THR A 413 -10.57 -10.99 34.06
C THR A 413 -11.70 -11.60 33.23
N ILE A 414 -11.51 -12.83 32.72
CA ILE A 414 -12.54 -13.51 31.92
C ILE A 414 -13.77 -13.80 32.78
N ASN A 415 -13.61 -14.25 34.01
CA ASN A 415 -14.75 -14.51 34.92
C ASN A 415 -15.50 -13.23 35.31
N GLN A 416 -14.82 -12.08 35.37
CA GLN A 416 -15.47 -10.79 35.59
C GLN A 416 -16.31 -10.35 34.38
N ILE A 417 -15.83 -10.59 33.17
CA ILE A 417 -16.54 -10.22 31.93
C ILE A 417 -17.64 -11.24 31.59
N TYR A 418 -17.44 -12.50 31.94
CA TYR A 418 -18.33 -13.60 31.57
C TYR A 418 -18.65 -14.53 32.75
N PRO A 419 -19.37 -14.02 33.77
CA PRO A 419 -19.65 -14.78 34.99
C PRO A 419 -20.55 -16.00 34.75
N THR A 420 -21.39 -15.97 33.71
CA THR A 420 -22.33 -17.06 33.37
C THR A 420 -21.65 -18.24 32.69
N GLY A 421 -20.38 -18.13 32.27
CA GLY A 421 -19.65 -19.17 31.52
C GLY A 421 -19.25 -20.42 32.30
N GLY A 422 -19.76 -20.63 33.51
CA GLY A 422 -19.41 -21.77 34.37
C GLY A 422 -18.01 -21.70 35.00
N GLY A 423 -17.34 -20.54 34.87
CA GLY A 423 -15.97 -20.34 35.32
C GLY A 423 -14.94 -20.75 34.26
N TYR A 424 -14.14 -19.78 33.81
CA TYR A 424 -13.04 -19.99 32.90
C TYR A 424 -11.95 -20.85 33.56
N LYS A 425 -11.73 -22.05 33.02
CA LYS A 425 -10.75 -23.03 33.51
C LYS A 425 -10.02 -23.68 32.33
N PRO A 426 -9.13 -22.95 31.65
CA PRO A 426 -8.40 -23.51 30.52
C PRO A 426 -7.41 -24.58 30.99
N GLN A 427 -7.18 -25.58 30.15
CA GLN A 427 -6.09 -26.52 30.36
C GLN A 427 -4.78 -25.87 29.92
N ILE A 428 -3.88 -25.64 30.89
CA ILE A 428 -2.57 -25.04 30.63
C ILE A 428 -1.60 -26.13 30.17
N ILE A 429 -0.90 -25.87 29.07
CA ILE A 429 0.05 -26.78 28.46
C ILE A 429 1.34 -26.01 28.21
N TYR A 430 2.45 -26.54 28.70
CA TYR A 430 3.77 -25.94 28.46
C TYR A 430 4.48 -26.64 27.32
N TYR A 431 5.00 -25.86 26.37
CA TYR A 431 5.83 -26.36 25.29
C TYR A 431 7.28 -25.89 25.46
N PRO A 432 8.28 -26.70 25.09
CA PRO A 432 9.67 -26.29 25.22
C PRO A 432 9.95 -25.13 24.26
N ASP A 433 10.61 -24.09 24.76
CA ASP A 433 10.93 -22.88 23.98
C ASP A 433 12.42 -22.49 24.04
N ARG A 434 13.22 -23.17 24.87
CA ARG A 434 14.66 -22.92 25.00
C ARG A 434 15.46 -23.56 23.87
N GLY A 435 16.45 -22.82 23.34
CA GLY A 435 17.46 -23.34 22.43
C GLY A 435 17.08 -23.37 20.95
N PHE A 436 15.87 -22.93 20.57
CA PHE A 436 15.43 -22.86 19.18
C PHE A 436 15.86 -21.56 18.51
N ARG A 437 16.53 -21.65 17.36
CA ARG A 437 17.10 -20.51 16.63
C ARG A 437 16.21 -20.04 15.48
N THR A 438 15.26 -20.88 15.05
CA THR A 438 14.37 -20.57 13.92
C THR A 438 12.90 -20.71 14.30
N TYR A 439 12.03 -19.97 13.59
CA TYR A 439 10.58 -20.08 13.76
C TYR A 439 10.05 -21.49 13.42
N ILE A 440 10.73 -22.22 12.52
CA ILE A 440 10.35 -23.58 12.12
C ILE A 440 10.54 -24.54 13.30
N GLU A 441 11.69 -24.45 13.97
CA GLU A 441 11.98 -25.27 15.15
C GLU A 441 10.99 -25.00 16.28
N GLN A 442 10.70 -23.72 16.56
CA GLN A 442 9.70 -23.33 17.56
C GLN A 442 8.30 -23.84 17.20
N GLY A 443 7.89 -23.68 15.93
CA GLY A 443 6.60 -24.20 15.45
C GLY A 443 6.49 -25.71 15.60
N ARG A 444 7.54 -26.46 15.24
CA ARG A 444 7.59 -27.93 15.43
C ARG A 444 7.51 -28.32 16.89
N ALA A 445 8.15 -27.59 17.79
CA ALA A 445 8.07 -27.86 19.23
C ALA A 445 6.63 -27.73 19.74
N ILE A 446 5.92 -26.66 19.34
CA ILE A 446 4.51 -26.45 19.68
C ILE A 446 3.64 -27.59 19.15
N LEU A 447 3.79 -27.94 17.87
CA LEU A 447 2.99 -28.99 17.23
C LEU A 447 3.24 -30.36 17.87
N LYS A 448 4.50 -30.68 18.16
CA LYS A 448 4.89 -31.91 18.86
C LYS A 448 4.26 -31.98 20.25
N THR A 449 4.26 -30.88 21.01
CA THR A 449 3.59 -30.83 22.32
C THR A 449 2.08 -31.09 22.20
N VAL A 450 1.41 -30.56 21.17
CA VAL A 450 -0.01 -30.84 20.92
C VAL A 450 -0.26 -32.31 20.59
N GLU A 451 0.59 -32.91 19.77
CA GLU A 451 0.52 -34.33 19.40
C GLU A 451 0.72 -35.25 20.61
N GLU A 452 1.76 -35.00 21.41
CA GLU A 452 2.11 -35.79 22.58
C GLU A 452 1.03 -35.74 23.67
N GLN A 453 0.39 -34.58 23.84
CA GLN A 453 -0.67 -34.40 24.83
C GLN A 453 -2.05 -34.94 24.39
N GLN A 454 -2.17 -35.41 23.14
CA GLN A 454 -3.39 -36.00 22.57
C GLN A 454 -4.65 -35.15 22.84
N LEU A 455 -4.53 -33.84 22.57
CA LEU A 455 -5.59 -32.88 22.90
C LEU A 455 -6.89 -33.23 22.17
N GLN A 456 -7.99 -33.13 22.91
CA GLN A 456 -9.33 -33.28 22.36
C GLN A 456 -9.74 -32.00 21.62
N PRO A 457 -10.74 -32.07 20.73
CA PRO A 457 -11.29 -30.89 20.09
C PRO A 457 -11.69 -29.80 21.10
N GLY A 458 -11.34 -28.56 20.78
CA GLY A 458 -11.57 -27.39 21.61
C GLY A 458 -10.92 -26.16 21.00
N TYR A 459 -10.93 -25.07 21.77
CA TYR A 459 -10.32 -23.81 21.39
C TYR A 459 -8.97 -23.66 22.09
N GLY A 460 -7.98 -23.14 21.38
CA GLY A 460 -6.63 -22.99 21.89
C GLY A 460 -6.10 -21.60 21.65
N VAL A 461 -5.44 -21.04 22.67
CA VAL A 461 -4.61 -19.85 22.53
C VAL A 461 -3.16 -20.26 22.74
N VAL A 462 -2.28 -19.81 21.85
CA VAL A 462 -0.84 -20.10 21.90
C VAL A 462 -0.10 -18.79 22.11
N MET A 463 0.67 -18.70 23.20
CA MET A 463 1.60 -17.60 23.42
C MET A 463 2.86 -17.89 22.61
N LEU A 464 3.27 -16.96 21.74
CA LEU A 464 4.41 -17.13 20.84
C LEU A 464 5.53 -16.16 21.22
N ASN A 465 6.77 -16.57 20.97
CA ASN A 465 7.92 -15.68 21.04
C ASN A 465 7.86 -14.69 19.87
N CYS A 466 8.16 -13.41 20.13
CA CYS A 466 8.31 -12.44 19.06
C CYS A 466 9.46 -12.87 18.14
N THR A 467 9.15 -13.17 16.89
CA THR A 467 10.16 -13.41 15.86
C THR A 467 10.52 -12.09 15.17
N PRO A 468 11.80 -11.82 14.87
CA PRO A 468 12.17 -10.65 14.10
C PRO A 468 11.55 -10.75 12.70
N THR A 469 10.50 -9.97 12.45
CA THR A 469 9.84 -9.88 11.15
C THR A 469 10.54 -8.85 10.27
N PHE A 470 10.77 -9.15 9.00
CA PHE A 470 11.09 -8.13 8.01
C PHE A 470 9.89 -7.18 7.84
N ALA A 471 10.15 -5.90 7.59
CA ALA A 471 9.10 -4.92 7.37
C ALA A 471 8.11 -5.42 6.29
N ARG A 472 6.80 -5.33 6.59
CA ARG A 472 5.68 -5.72 5.71
C ARG A 472 5.47 -7.23 5.51
N GLN A 473 5.98 -8.09 6.39
CA GLN A 473 5.65 -9.52 6.41
C GLN A 473 4.83 -9.90 7.65
N HIS A 474 3.89 -10.84 7.49
CA HIS A 474 3.19 -11.46 8.62
C HIS A 474 4.17 -12.30 9.45
N ASP A 475 3.93 -12.41 10.76
CA ASP A 475 4.74 -13.26 11.64
C ASP A 475 4.72 -14.73 11.13
N PRO A 476 5.87 -15.28 10.70
CA PRO A 476 5.94 -16.60 10.10
C PRO A 476 5.65 -17.73 11.09
N LEU A 477 5.94 -17.54 12.38
CA LEU A 477 5.63 -18.51 13.43
C LEU A 477 4.11 -18.56 13.65
N ALA A 478 3.46 -17.41 13.77
CA ALA A 478 2.01 -17.34 13.93
C ALA A 478 1.28 -17.97 12.74
N ALA A 479 1.72 -17.66 11.51
CA ALA A 479 1.14 -18.23 10.30
C ALA A 479 1.30 -19.76 10.24
N LEU A 480 2.48 -20.28 10.59
CA LEU A 480 2.75 -21.72 10.64
C LEU A 480 1.86 -22.41 11.67
N VAL A 481 1.83 -21.94 12.91
CA VAL A 481 1.06 -22.55 14.00
C VAL A 481 -0.44 -22.56 13.69
N VAL A 482 -1.00 -21.46 13.21
CA VAL A 482 -2.42 -21.38 12.85
C VAL A 482 -2.76 -22.32 11.69
N ARG A 483 -1.92 -22.40 10.65
CA ARG A 483 -2.14 -23.30 9.51
C ARG A 483 -2.16 -24.76 9.97
N GLU A 484 -1.10 -25.18 10.65
CA GLU A 484 -0.90 -26.58 11.01
C GLU A 484 -1.89 -27.06 12.06
N LEU A 485 -2.24 -26.25 13.07
CA LEU A 485 -3.25 -26.63 14.07
C LEU A 485 -4.67 -26.70 13.49
N ARG A 486 -4.98 -25.88 12.48
CA ARG A 486 -6.24 -25.95 11.74
C ARG A 486 -6.34 -27.25 10.95
N ASP A 487 -5.24 -27.67 10.33
CA ASP A 487 -5.18 -28.92 9.57
C ASP A 487 -5.15 -30.15 10.49
N PHE A 488 -4.55 -30.03 11.68
CA PHE A 488 -4.58 -31.06 12.72
C PHE A 488 -6.01 -31.39 13.17
N GLN A 489 -6.89 -30.39 13.28
CA GLN A 489 -8.32 -30.62 13.52
C GLN A 489 -9.00 -31.31 12.34
N ARG A 490 -8.67 -30.95 11.09
CA ARG A 490 -9.27 -31.56 9.88
C ARG A 490 -8.91 -33.04 9.71
N ILE A 491 -7.67 -33.43 10.01
CA ILE A 491 -7.20 -34.82 9.86
C ILE A 491 -7.86 -35.74 10.91
N ASN A 492 -8.03 -35.27 12.15
CA ASN A 492 -8.68 -36.04 13.20
C ASN A 492 -10.22 -36.10 13.05
N TYR A 493 -10.86 -35.06 12.50
CA TYR A 493 -12.31 -35.05 12.23
C TYR A 493 -12.72 -35.78 10.94
N SER A 494 -11.83 -35.95 9.96
CA SER A 494 -12.11 -36.74 8.74
C SER A 494 -12.48 -38.20 9.03
N LYS A 495 -12.14 -38.73 10.21
CA LYS A 495 -12.57 -40.06 10.68
C LYS A 495 -13.96 -40.11 11.33
N LYS A 496 -14.61 -38.98 11.64
CA LYS A 496 -15.95 -38.94 12.25
C LYS A 496 -16.77 -37.73 11.77
N ASN A 497 -17.51 -37.95 10.69
CA ASN A 497 -18.70 -37.22 10.18
C ASN A 497 -18.71 -35.67 10.08
N LYS A 498 -19.24 -35.24 8.92
CA LYS A 498 -19.44 -33.87 8.42
C LYS A 498 -20.26 -32.96 9.36
N LYS A 499 -19.73 -31.77 9.67
CA LYS A 499 -20.40 -30.45 9.51
C LYS A 499 -19.40 -29.29 9.79
N TYR A 500 -19.51 -28.24 8.97
CA TYR A 500 -18.77 -26.96 8.96
C TYR A 500 -19.08 -26.11 10.23
N VAL A 501 -18.37 -25.05 10.67
CA VAL A 501 -17.78 -23.83 10.07
C VAL A 501 -16.82 -23.21 11.11
N PHE A 502 -15.74 -22.50 10.71
CA PHE A 502 -15.10 -21.48 11.58
C PHE A 502 -14.58 -20.27 10.80
N SER A 503 -14.89 -19.09 11.36
CA SER A 503 -14.38 -17.74 11.08
C SER A 503 -12.91 -17.59 11.42
#